data_AF-A0A841VBZ5-F1
#
_entry.id   AF-A0A841VBZ5-F1
#
_cell.length_a   1.000
_cell.length_b   1.000
_cell.length_c   1.000
_cell.angle_alpha   90.00
_cell.angle_beta   90.00
_cell.angle_gamma   90.00
#
_symmetry.space_group_name_H-M   'P 1'
#
loop_
_entity.id
_entity.type
_entity.pdbx_description
1 polymer ?
#
loop_
_entity_poly.entity_id
_entity_poly.type
_entity_poly.pdbx_seq_one_letter_code
_entity_poly.pdbx_strand_id
1 'polypeptide(L)'
;VNPHYPYGKWYFYEQILQVPVYGIFHPKTGELDVYCLVAGKYEQQLPDENNRYWIKELNLFIGIWQGSKAEFTTNWLRWWDKSGNLLLWGSELVEQEKQRAEQEKQRA
;
A
#
# COMPACT_ATOMS: atom_id res chain seq x y z
N VAL A 1 1.52 25.31 -3.88
CA VAL A 1 1.58 24.55 -5.15
C VAL A 1 2.15 25.48 -6.22
N ASN A 2 3.25 25.13 -6.89
CA ASN A 2 3.86 25.99 -7.92
C ASN A 2 3.28 25.60 -9.31
N PRO A 3 2.44 26.46 -9.93
CA PRO A 3 1.86 26.20 -11.25
C PRO A 3 2.77 26.61 -12.40
N HIS A 4 4.01 27.07 -12.14
CA HIS A 4 4.96 27.49 -13.17
C HIS A 4 6.08 26.47 -13.34
N TYR A 5 6.56 26.34 -14.58
CA TYR A 5 7.61 25.39 -14.93
C TYR A 5 8.95 25.69 -14.22
N PRO A 6 9.66 24.67 -13.70
CA PRO A 6 9.26 23.27 -13.63
C PRO A 6 8.16 23.04 -12.58
N TYR A 7 7.08 22.38 -12.98
CA TYR A 7 5.92 22.13 -12.13
C TYR A 7 6.33 21.34 -10.88
N GLY A 8 5.79 21.72 -9.72
CA GLY A 8 5.93 20.89 -8.53
C GLY A 8 5.28 19.52 -8.73
N LYS A 9 5.88 18.45 -8.19
CA LYS A 9 5.37 17.06 -8.32
C LYS A 9 3.86 16.95 -8.04
N TRP A 10 3.39 17.67 -7.02
CA TRP A 10 1.97 17.75 -6.67
C TRP A 10 1.11 18.27 -7.84
N TYR A 11 1.45 19.44 -8.39
CA TYR A 11 0.69 20.05 -9.49
C TYR A 11 0.73 19.16 -10.74
N PHE A 12 1.89 18.56 -11.01
CA PHE A 12 2.06 17.68 -12.16
C PHE A 12 1.19 16.42 -12.07
N TYR A 13 1.15 15.77 -10.91
CA TYR A 13 0.29 14.59 -10.72
C TYR A 13 -1.20 14.93 -10.67
N GLU A 14 -1.57 16.06 -10.08
CA GLU A 14 -2.97 16.47 -9.91
C GLU A 14 -3.59 17.00 -11.21
N GLN A 15 -2.92 17.97 -11.86
CA GLN A 15 -3.52 18.75 -12.94
C GLN A 15 -3.14 18.24 -14.34
N ILE A 16 -1.97 17.58 -14.49
CA ILE A 16 -1.47 17.15 -15.80
C ILE A 16 -1.70 15.64 -16.00
N LEU A 17 -1.16 14.79 -15.10
CA LEU A 17 -1.31 13.34 -15.22
C LEU A 17 -2.64 12.82 -14.66
N GLN A 18 -3.27 13.54 -13.73
CA GLN A 18 -4.50 13.13 -13.06
C GLN A 18 -4.39 11.73 -12.46
N VAL A 19 -3.32 11.48 -11.71
CA VAL A 19 -3.09 10.16 -11.08
C VAL A 19 -4.18 9.94 -10.02
N PRO A 20 -4.96 8.84 -10.08
CA PRO A 20 -6.12 8.64 -9.20
C PRO A 20 -5.78 8.63 -7.71
N VAL A 21 -4.59 8.11 -7.36
CA VAL A 21 -4.16 7.90 -5.98
C VAL A 21 -2.71 8.33 -5.83
N TYR A 22 -2.42 9.12 -4.80
CA TYR A 22 -1.10 9.62 -4.48
C TYR A 22 -0.78 9.36 -3.00
N GLY A 23 0.22 8.52 -2.74
CA GLY A 23 0.66 8.17 -1.38
C GLY A 23 2.01 8.78 -1.02
N ILE A 24 2.12 9.39 0.15
CA ILE A 24 3.37 9.86 0.75
C ILE A 24 3.67 8.96 1.94
N PHE A 25 4.82 8.28 1.90
CA PHE A 25 5.23 7.36 2.95
C PHE A 25 6.56 7.80 3.58
N HIS A 26 6.55 7.89 4.90
CA HIS A 26 7.71 8.21 5.70
C HIS A 26 8.22 6.95 6.41
N PRO A 27 9.27 6.27 5.90
CA PRO A 27 9.72 5.00 6.45
C PRO A 27 10.26 5.11 7.88
N LYS A 28 10.79 6.28 8.26
CA LYS A 28 11.35 6.52 9.60
C LYS A 28 10.28 6.71 10.68
N THR A 29 9.22 7.47 10.39
CA THR A 29 8.14 7.74 11.34
C THR A 29 7.04 6.69 11.26
N GLY A 30 6.93 5.97 10.14
CA GLY A 30 5.80 5.07 9.90
C GLY A 30 4.52 5.86 9.67
N GLU A 31 4.60 7.00 8.99
CA GLU A 31 3.43 7.77 8.58
C GLU A 31 3.17 7.55 7.09
N LEU A 32 1.90 7.36 6.76
CA LEU A 32 1.41 7.21 5.40
C LEU A 32 0.25 8.18 5.24
N ASP A 33 0.37 9.10 4.30
CA ASP A 33 -0.70 9.97 3.85
C ASP A 33 -1.12 9.56 2.45
N VAL A 34 -2.41 9.32 2.25
CA VAL A 34 -2.96 8.97 0.95
C VAL A 34 -3.91 10.07 0.50
N TYR A 35 -3.79 10.46 -0.76
CA TYR A 35 -4.64 11.45 -1.40
C TYR A 35 -5.28 10.82 -2.63
N CYS A 36 -6.57 11.01 -2.80
CA CYS A 36 -7.30 10.56 -3.99
C CYS A 36 -7.72 11.76 -4.82
N LEU A 37 -7.69 11.59 -6.14
CA LEU A 37 -8.12 12.62 -7.07
C LEU A 37 -9.65 12.64 -7.15
N VAL A 38 -10.28 13.65 -6.56
CA VAL A 38 -11.73 13.85 -6.57
C VAL A 38 -12.02 15.17 -7.28
N ALA A 39 -12.82 15.10 -8.35
CA ALA A 39 -13.17 16.28 -9.17
C ALA A 39 -11.97 17.14 -9.62
N GLY A 40 -10.82 16.51 -9.91
CA GLY A 40 -9.60 17.17 -10.37
C GLY A 40 -8.75 17.82 -9.27
N LYS A 41 -8.99 17.49 -7.99
CA LYS A 41 -8.17 17.90 -6.86
C LYS A 41 -7.85 16.73 -5.94
N TYR A 42 -6.68 16.76 -5.33
CA TYR A 42 -6.31 15.77 -4.34
C TYR A 42 -7.00 16.02 -3.00
N GLU A 43 -7.76 15.03 -2.54
CA GLU A 43 -8.39 15.01 -1.22
C GLU A 43 -7.71 13.97 -0.35
N GLN A 44 -7.29 14.39 0.85
CA GLN A 44 -6.68 13.49 1.84
C GLN A 44 -7.71 12.45 2.27
N GLN A 45 -7.30 11.19 2.19
CA GLN A 45 -8.10 10.06 2.66
C GLN A 45 -7.88 9.87 4.16
N LEU A 46 -8.88 9.30 4.82
CA LEU A 46 -8.76 8.87 6.20
C LEU A 46 -8.46 7.36 6.22
N PRO A 47 -7.53 6.93 7.08
CA PRO A 47 -7.29 5.51 7.26
C PRO A 47 -8.45 4.85 8.03
N ASP A 48 -8.52 3.52 7.96
CA ASP A 48 -9.37 2.69 8.80
C ASP A 48 -8.84 2.57 10.23
N GLU A 49 -9.55 1.81 11.07
CA GLU A 49 -9.17 1.53 12.47
C GLU A 49 -7.78 0.85 12.61
N ASN A 50 -7.26 0.26 11.54
CA ASN A 50 -5.97 -0.42 11.48
C ASN A 50 -4.87 0.44 10.83
N ASN A 51 -5.09 1.74 10.64
CA ASN A 51 -4.19 2.65 9.93
C ASN A 51 -3.93 2.24 8.46
N ARG A 52 -4.98 1.77 7.77
CA ARG A 52 -4.94 1.34 6.36
C ARG A 52 -5.87 2.19 5.50
N TYR A 53 -5.44 2.49 4.30
CA TYR A 53 -6.18 3.29 3.33
C TYR A 53 -6.81 2.39 2.27
N TRP A 54 -8.12 2.54 2.08
CA TRP A 54 -8.82 1.81 1.02
C TRP A 54 -8.56 2.45 -0.34
N ILE A 55 -8.03 1.66 -1.27
CA ILE A 55 -7.83 2.07 -2.66
C ILE A 55 -8.92 1.43 -3.52
N LYS A 56 -9.93 2.24 -3.85
CA LYS A 56 -11.15 1.77 -4.53
C LYS A 56 -10.87 1.15 -5.90
N GLU A 57 -9.93 1.70 -6.64
CA GLU A 57 -9.56 1.26 -7.98
C GLU A 57 -8.91 -0.13 -7.97
N LEU A 58 -8.22 -0.46 -6.88
CA LEU A 58 -7.53 -1.74 -6.70
C LEU A 58 -8.36 -2.75 -5.90
N ASN A 59 -9.40 -2.30 -5.20
CA ASN A 59 -10.13 -3.08 -4.19
C ASN A 59 -9.21 -3.68 -3.12
N LEU A 60 -8.18 -2.91 -2.75
CA LEU A 60 -7.18 -3.31 -1.76
C LEU A 60 -6.99 -2.20 -0.73
N PHE A 61 -6.61 -2.60 0.48
CA PHE A 61 -6.09 -1.68 1.47
C PHE A 61 -4.58 -1.56 1.31
N ILE A 62 -4.05 -0.34 1.39
CA ILE A 62 -2.63 -0.09 1.59
C ILE A 62 -2.40 0.38 3.02
N GLY A 63 -1.36 -0.13 3.65
CA GLY A 63 -1.08 0.20 5.04
C GLY A 63 0.36 -0.07 5.41
N ILE A 64 0.67 0.24 6.65
CA ILE A 64 2.01 0.06 7.19
C ILE A 64 2.06 -1.27 7.92
N TRP A 65 3.06 -2.06 7.59
CA TRP A 65 3.38 -3.30 8.25
C TRP A 65 4.79 -3.20 8.82
N GLN A 66 4.90 -3.41 10.13
CA GLN A 66 6.19 -3.44 10.80
C GLN A 66 6.73 -4.86 10.82
N GLY A 67 7.94 -5.06 10.29
CA GLY A 67 8.59 -6.35 10.40
C GLY A 67 9.91 -6.42 9.65
N SER A 68 10.49 -7.61 9.67
CA SER A 68 11.84 -7.86 9.15
C SER A 68 11.77 -8.48 7.77
N LYS A 69 12.42 -7.84 6.78
CA LYS A 69 12.63 -8.42 5.45
C LYS A 69 14.11 -8.29 5.09
N ALA A 70 14.73 -9.41 4.71
CA ALA A 70 16.13 -9.47 4.27
C ALA A 70 17.07 -8.69 5.22
N GLU A 71 16.98 -8.97 6.53
CA GLU A 71 17.75 -8.36 7.62
C GLU A 71 17.40 -6.92 8.00
N PHE A 72 16.47 -6.26 7.29
CA PHE A 72 15.99 -4.93 7.65
C PHE A 72 14.65 -4.99 8.38
N THR A 73 14.67 -4.64 9.67
CA THR A 73 13.46 -4.42 10.47
C THR A 73 13.06 -2.95 10.35
N THR A 74 11.98 -2.69 9.61
CA THR A 74 11.47 -1.33 9.40
C THR A 74 9.97 -1.35 9.15
N ASN A 75 9.40 -0.16 8.98
CA ASN A 75 8.05 0.03 8.48
C ASN A 75 8.04 -0.20 6.96
N TRP A 76 7.21 -1.13 6.52
CA TRP A 76 7.02 -1.47 5.12
C TRP A 76 5.61 -1.10 4.67
N LEU A 77 5.47 -0.65 3.44
CA LEU A 77 4.16 -0.60 2.80
C LEU A 77 3.76 -2.00 2.34
N ARG A 78 2.55 -2.41 2.70
CA ARG A 78 1.96 -3.68 2.31
C ARG A 78 0.54 -3.48 1.81
N TRP A 79 0.03 -4.50 1.15
CA TRP A 79 -1.34 -4.56 0.66
C TRP A 79 -2.13 -5.58 1.46
N TRP A 80 -3.40 -5.30 1.69
CA TRP A 80 -4.36 -6.23 2.28
C TRP A 80 -5.59 -6.34 1.38
N ASP A 81 -6.20 -7.52 1.37
CA ASP A 81 -7.46 -7.74 0.68
C ASP A 81 -8.64 -7.10 1.44
N LYS A 82 -9.82 -7.11 0.80
CA LYS A 82 -11.10 -6.68 1.39
C LYS A 82 -11.41 -7.33 2.74
N SER A 83 -10.95 -8.56 2.96
CA SER A 83 -11.23 -9.34 4.16
C SER A 83 -10.25 -9.02 5.30
N GLY A 84 -9.27 -8.15 5.05
CA GLY A 84 -8.23 -7.78 6.00
C GLY A 84 -7.05 -8.75 6.04
N ASN A 85 -6.94 -9.66 5.08
CA ASN A 85 -5.79 -10.56 4.96
C ASN A 85 -4.62 -9.86 4.26
N LEU A 86 -3.42 -10.05 4.79
CA LEU A 86 -2.20 -9.52 4.20
C LEU A 86 -1.91 -10.23 2.87
N LEU A 87 -1.67 -9.47 1.80
CA LEU A 87 -1.16 -10.01 0.55
C LEU A 87 0.31 -10.36 0.72
N LEU A 88 0.55 -11.68 0.79
CA LEU A 88 1.87 -12.26 0.93
C LEU A 88 2.74 -11.95 -0.30
N TRP A 89 4.06 -11.85 -0.08
CA TRP A 89 5.03 -11.85 -1.18
C TRP A 89 4.93 -13.17 -1.95
N GLY A 90 5.28 -13.18 -3.23
CA GLY A 90 5.30 -14.42 -4.02
C GLY A 90 6.16 -15.53 -3.39
N SER A 91 7.25 -15.16 -2.71
CA SER A 91 8.07 -16.10 -1.94
C SER A 91 7.36 -16.70 -0.71
N GLU A 92 6.55 -15.89 -0.01
CA GLU A 92 5.75 -16.35 1.14
C GLU A 92 4.61 -17.27 0.69
N LEU A 93 4.00 -16.97 -0.46
CA LEU A 93 2.94 -17.80 -1.06
C LEU A 93 3.48 -19.20 -1.42
N VAL A 94 4.66 -19.26 -2.05
CA VAL A 94 5.30 -20.54 -2.40
C VAL A 94 5.65 -21.37 -1.16
N GLU A 95 6.11 -20.74 -0.08
CA GLU A 95 6.39 -21.44 1.17
C GLU A 95 5.10 -21.98 1.82
N GLN A 96 4.01 -21.20 1.76
CA GLN A 96 2.72 -21.63 2.28
C GLN A 96 2.12 -22.80 1.48
N GLU A 97 2.24 -22.78 0.15
CA GLU A 97 1.81 -23.91 -0.70
C GLU A 97 2.63 -25.16 -0.45
N LYS A 98 3.96 -25.03 -0.28
CA LYS A 98 4.82 -26.15 0.11
C LYS A 98 4.40 -26.75 1.46
N GLN A 99 4.15 -25.91 2.46
CA GLN A 99 3.71 -26.39 3.78
C GLN A 99 2.36 -27.10 3.73
N ARG A 100 1.41 -26.62 2.90
CA ARG A 100 0.12 -27.31 2.70
C ARG A 100 0.32 -28.67 2.04
N ALA A 101 1.11 -28.74 0.97
CA ALA A 101 1.39 -30.00 0.28
C ALA A 101 2.07 -31.03 1.20
N GLU A 102 2.95 -30.57 2.09
CA GLU A 102 3.62 -31.43 3.07
C GLU A 102 2.65 -31.92 4.17
N GLN A 103 1.77 -31.05 4.67
CA GLN A 103 0.75 -31.45 5.67
C GLN A 103 -0.28 -32.42 5.12
N GLU A 104 -0.71 -32.26 3.86
CA GLU A 104 -1.61 -33.21 3.21
C GLU A 104 -0.94 -34.56 2.99
N LYS A 105 0.35 -34.60 2.64
CA LYS A 105 1.13 -35.84 2.55
C LYS A 105 1.35 -36.53 3.89
N GLN A 106 1.46 -35.79 4.99
CA GLN A 106 1.62 -36.38 6.33
C GLN A 106 0.30 -36.88 6.94
N ARG A 107 -0.85 -36.48 6.39
CA ARG A 107 -2.18 -36.92 6.84
C ARG A 107 -2.77 -38.06 6.01
N ALA A 108 -2.17 -38.41 4.87
CA ALA A 108 -2.49 -39.57 4.05
C ALA A 108 -1.64 -40.79 4.46
#